data_AF-A0A1J4WD02-F1
#
_entry.id   AF-A0A1J4WD02-F1
#
_cell.length_a   1.000
_cell.length_b   1.000
_cell.length_c   1.000
_cell.angle_alpha   90.00
_cell.angle_beta   90.00
_cell.angle_gamma   90.00
#
_symmetry.space_group_name_H-M   'P 1'
#
loop_
_entity.id
_entity.type
_entity.pdbx_description
1 polymer ?
#
loop_
_entity_poly.entity_id
_entity_poly.type
_entity_poly.pdbx_seq_one_letter_code
_entity_poly.pdbx_strand_id
1 'polypeptide(L)'
;MSSFLLWVAERRNIPGISLWEDIPFYLVPFGDPRAQKRIIEFFNQKFNLWIDFYDLEERVKDQDKRIDQLRKEDSEINRSLRMLEMGISLSGEEQFKLVTKVTELLEKRG
;
A
#
# COMPACT_ATOMS: atom_id res chain seq x y z
N MET A 1 1.62 -3.92 18.29
CA MET A 1 2.91 -4.12 18.98
C MET A 1 3.75 -2.85 19.09
N SER A 2 3.74 -1.95 18.11
CA SER A 2 4.57 -0.73 18.14
C SER A 2 4.30 0.18 19.34
N SER A 3 3.05 0.39 19.77
CA SER A 3 2.72 1.31 20.87
C SER A 3 3.30 0.91 22.24
N PHE A 4 3.33 -0.39 22.55
CA PHE A 4 3.90 -0.86 23.82
C PHE A 4 5.42 -0.68 23.85
N LEU A 5 6.10 -0.96 22.73
CA LEU A 5 7.55 -0.76 22.61
C LEU A 5 7.93 0.72 22.73
N LEU A 6 7.15 1.62 22.13
CA LEU A 6 7.35 3.06 22.29
C LEU A 6 7.20 3.50 23.74
N TRP A 7 6.17 3.01 24.43
CA TRP A 7 5.99 3.29 25.86
C TRP A 7 7.18 2.81 26.70
N VAL A 8 7.73 1.62 26.43
CA VAL A 8 8.93 1.13 27.12
C VAL A 8 10.16 2.00 26.80
N ALA A 9 10.33 2.42 25.54
CA ALA A 9 11.43 3.28 25.12
C ALA A 9 11.40 4.64 25.83
N GLU A 10 10.22 5.25 25.92
CA GLU A 10 9.99 6.50 26.65
C GLU A 10 10.40 6.37 28.12
N ARG A 11 10.00 5.28 28.81
CA ARG A 11 10.40 5.02 30.21
C ARG A 11 11.90 4.87 30.41
N ARG A 12 12.65 4.56 29.34
CA ARG A 12 14.11 4.44 29.34
C ARG A 12 14.81 5.66 28.75
N ASN A 13 14.06 6.73 28.48
CA ASN A 13 14.56 7.95 27.84
C ASN A 13 15.20 7.69 26.47
N ILE A 14 14.67 6.70 25.73
CA ILE A 14 15.09 6.34 24.38
C ILE A 14 14.07 6.94 23.39
N PRO A 15 14.51 7.78 22.43
CA PRO A 15 13.62 8.32 21.39
C PRO A 15 13.05 7.20 20.52
N GLY A 16 11.73 7.24 20.27
CA GLY A 16 11.04 6.28 19.41
C GLY A 16 9.93 6.93 18.62
N ILE A 17 9.63 6.39 17.44
CA ILE A 17 8.52 6.79 16.59
C ILE A 17 7.85 5.54 15.99
N SER A 18 6.53 5.59 15.79
CA SER A 18 5.79 4.59 15.01
C SER A 18 5.29 5.26 13.75
N LEU A 19 5.64 4.69 12.61
CA LEU A 19 5.18 5.14 11.30
C LEU A 19 4.06 4.20 10.83
N TRP A 20 3.02 4.79 10.27
CA TRP A 20 1.89 4.07 9.69
C TRP A 20 1.58 4.72 8.35
N GLU A 21 1.50 3.91 7.29
CA GLU A 21 1.02 4.35 5.99
C GLU A 21 -0.35 3.73 5.76
N ASP A 22 -1.25 4.53 5.21
CA ASP A 22 -2.56 4.07 4.79
C ASP A 22 -2.42 3.28 3.48
N ILE A 23 -2.80 2.01 3.52
CA ILE A 23 -2.79 1.13 2.36
C ILE A 23 -4.24 0.93 1.91
N PRO A 24 -4.56 1.14 0.61
CA PRO A 24 -5.87 0.80 0.08
C PRO A 24 -6.21 -0.67 0.41
N PHE A 25 -7.38 -0.92 0.99
CA PHE A 25 -7.73 -2.24 1.52
C PHE A 25 -7.62 -3.36 0.47
N TYR A 26 -7.88 -3.04 -0.80
CA TYR A 26 -7.79 -3.98 -1.92
C TYR A 26 -6.36 -4.36 -2.31
N LEU A 27 -5.35 -3.66 -1.79
CA LEU A 27 -3.93 -3.99 -1.97
C LEU A 27 -3.35 -4.79 -0.80
N VAL A 28 -4.03 -4.84 0.35
CA VAL A 28 -3.51 -5.51 1.57
C VAL A 28 -3.02 -6.94 1.34
N PRO A 29 -3.71 -7.81 0.58
CA PRO A 29 -3.25 -9.20 0.37
C PRO A 29 -1.88 -9.31 -0.30
N PHE A 30 -1.53 -8.37 -1.18
CA PHE A 30 -0.28 -8.39 -1.96
C PHE A 30 0.75 -7.35 -1.47
N GLY A 31 0.28 -6.33 -0.75
CA GLY A 31 1.05 -5.17 -0.35
C GLY A 31 1.06 -4.03 -1.38
N ASP A 32 1.53 -2.87 -0.94
CA ASP A 32 1.70 -1.68 -1.76
C ASP A 32 3.19 -1.26 -1.76
N PRO A 33 3.92 -1.46 -2.89
CA PRO A 33 5.30 -1.03 -3.03
C PRO A 33 5.49 0.48 -2.82
N ARG A 34 4.47 1.30 -3.08
CA ARG A 34 4.52 2.75 -2.85
C ARG A 34 4.52 3.06 -1.37
N ALA A 35 3.67 2.39 -0.58
CA ALA A 35 3.69 2.50 0.88
C ALA A 35 5.02 1.99 1.47
N GLN A 36 5.55 0.87 0.95
CA GLN A 36 6.87 0.36 1.33
C GLN A 36 7.97 1.39 1.07
N LYS A 37 7.98 1.97 -0.14
CA LYS A 37 8.94 2.99 -0.54
C LYS A 37 8.91 4.20 0.39
N ARG A 38 7.73 4.73 0.75
CA ARG A 38 7.60 5.89 1.66
C ARG A 38 8.23 5.67 3.03
N ILE A 39 8.02 4.50 3.63
CA ILE A 39 8.62 4.16 4.92
C ILE A 39 10.15 4.13 4.81
N ILE A 40 10.69 3.53 3.74
CA ILE A 40 12.14 3.44 3.53
C ILE A 40 12.73 4.82 3.18
N GLU A 41 12.03 5.64 2.40
CA GLU A 41 12.42 7.02 2.08
C GLU A 41 12.57 7.86 3.35
N PHE A 42 11.63 7.75 4.30
CA PHE A 42 11.73 8.42 5.59
C PHE A 42 13.04 8.08 6.31
N PHE A 43 13.38 6.78 6.39
CA PHE A 43 14.60 6.34 7.05
C PHE A 43 15.85 6.71 6.26
N ASN A 44 15.81 6.62 4.94
CA ASN A 44 16.90 7.00 4.06
C ASN A 44 17.26 8.48 4.23
N GLN A 45 16.26 9.36 4.30
CA GLN A 45 16.45 10.78 4.55
C GLN A 45 16.94 11.06 5.97
N LYS A 46 16.32 10.41 6.97
CA LYS A 46 16.64 10.67 8.39
C LYS A 46 18.04 10.22 8.78
N PHE A 47 18.52 9.13 8.20
CA PHE A 47 19.80 8.52 8.53
C PHE A 47 20.85 8.61 7.43
N ASN A 48 20.53 9.27 6.31
CA ASN A 48 21.42 9.43 5.16
C ASN A 48 21.98 8.09 4.66
N LEU A 49 21.09 7.14 4.34
CA LEU A 49 21.44 5.75 4.05
C LEU A 49 21.87 5.49 2.60
N TRP A 50 21.72 6.48 1.71
CA TRP A 50 22.05 6.39 0.27
C TRP A 50 21.42 5.19 -0.45
N ILE A 51 20.22 4.80 -0.03
CA ILE A 51 19.46 3.69 -0.63
C ILE A 51 18.99 4.09 -2.03
N ASP A 52 19.27 3.21 -3.00
CA ASP A 52 18.66 3.25 -4.34
C ASP A 52 17.27 2.60 -4.30
N PHE A 53 16.29 3.25 -4.93
CA PHE A 53 14.88 2.85 -4.95
C PHE A 53 14.45 2.24 -6.27
N TYR A 54 15.36 2.06 -7.24
CA TYR A 54 15.03 1.59 -8.60
C TYR A 54 14.09 0.36 -8.61
N ASP A 55 14.43 -0.69 -7.86
CA ASP A 55 13.62 -1.92 -7.80
C ASP A 55 12.20 -1.68 -7.24
N LEU A 56 12.07 -0.79 -6.25
CA LEU A 56 10.77 -0.43 -5.70
C LEU A 56 9.97 0.41 -6.69
N GLU A 57 10.62 1.31 -7.43
CA GLU A 57 9.98 2.11 -8.47
C GLU A 57 9.47 1.26 -9.65
N GLU A 58 10.24 0.27 -10.07
CA GLU A 58 9.81 -0.74 -11.05
C GLU A 58 8.56 -1.48 -10.55
N ARG A 59 8.55 -1.92 -9.29
CA ARG A 59 7.39 -2.60 -8.68
C ARG A 59 6.16 -1.69 -8.58
N VAL A 60 6.33 -0.42 -8.26
CA VAL A 60 5.23 0.57 -8.28
C VAL A 60 4.66 0.71 -9.68
N LYS A 61 5.51 0.90 -10.69
CA LYS A 61 5.09 1.02 -12.10
C LYS A 61 4.35 -0.22 -12.60
N ASP A 62 4.82 -1.42 -12.24
CA ASP A 62 4.16 -2.67 -12.60
C ASP A 62 2.79 -2.80 -11.93
N GLN A 63 2.68 -2.51 -10.63
CA GLN A 63 1.40 -2.54 -9.92
C GLN A 63 0.40 -1.54 -10.53
N ASP A 64 0.81 -0.29 -10.77
CA ASP A 64 -0.03 0.75 -11.39
C ASP A 64 -0.52 0.31 -12.78
N LYS A 65 0.39 -0.20 -13.62
CA LYS A 65 0.07 -0.65 -14.97
C LYS A 65 -0.97 -1.78 -14.96
N ARG A 66 -0.85 -2.72 -14.04
CA ARG A 66 -1.81 -3.82 -13.88
C ARG A 66 -3.17 -3.29 -13.44
N ILE A 67 -3.21 -2.41 -12.43
CA ILE A 67 -4.48 -1.81 -11.97
C ILE A 67 -5.15 -1.04 -13.11
N ASP A 68 -4.39 -0.25 -13.88
CA ASP A 68 -4.90 0.47 -15.05
C ASP A 68 -5.44 -0.47 -16.14
N GLN A 69 -4.81 -1.62 -16.34
CA GLN A 69 -5.32 -2.65 -17.24
C GLN A 69 -6.66 -3.20 -16.73
N LEU A 70 -6.77 -3.53 -15.45
CA LEU A 70 -8.01 -4.02 -14.84
C LEU A 70 -9.14 -2.97 -14.94
N ARG A 71 -8.83 -1.68 -14.77
CA ARG A 71 -9.80 -0.58 -14.97
C ARG A 71 -10.36 -0.52 -16.40
N LYS A 72 -9.57 -0.92 -17.39
CA LYS A 72 -9.99 -0.93 -18.80
C LYS A 72 -10.80 -2.18 -19.13
N GLU A 73 -10.46 -3.31 -18.52
CA GLU A 73 -11.07 -4.62 -18.80
C GLU A 73 -12.37 -4.85 -18.01
N ASP A 74 -12.49 -4.30 -16.80
CA ASP A 74 -13.63 -4.49 -15.91
C ASP A 74 -14.26 -3.15 -15.52
N SER A 75 -15.39 -2.82 -16.16
CA SER A 75 -16.13 -1.57 -15.93
C SER A 75 -16.67 -1.46 -14.51
N GLU A 76 -16.96 -2.58 -13.85
CA GLU A 76 -17.48 -2.61 -12.49
C GLU A 76 -16.36 -2.28 -11.49
N ILE A 77 -15.19 -2.87 -11.67
CA ILE A 77 -13.99 -2.53 -10.89
C ILE A 77 -13.63 -1.06 -11.07
N ASN A 78 -13.67 -0.56 -12.31
CA ASN A 78 -13.42 0.86 -12.58
C ASN A 78 -14.47 1.78 -11.94
N ARG A 79 -15.73 1.34 -11.81
CA ARG A 79 -16.76 2.07 -11.05
C ARG A 79 -16.43 2.08 -9.56
N SER A 80 -16.09 0.91 -9.00
CA SER A 80 -15.73 0.78 -7.59
C SER A 80 -14.52 1.65 -7.21
N LEU A 81 -13.46 1.65 -8.03
CA LEU A 81 -12.29 2.50 -7.82
C LEU A 81 -12.64 3.99 -7.89
N ARG A 82 -13.47 4.41 -8.87
CA ARG A 82 -13.94 5.80 -8.96
C ARG A 82 -14.78 6.23 -7.77
N MET A 83 -15.61 5.35 -7.23
CA MET A 83 -16.34 5.63 -6.00
C MET A 83 -15.38 5.90 -4.84
N LEU A 84 -14.35 5.05 -4.67
CA LEU A 84 -13.32 5.26 -3.63
C LEU A 84 -12.53 6.57 -3.86
N GLU A 85 -12.16 6.90 -5.10
CA GLU A 85 -11.49 8.16 -5.47
C GLU A 85 -12.36 9.40 -5.12
N MET A 86 -13.69 9.24 -5.15
CA MET A 86 -14.66 10.28 -4.74
C MET A 86 -15.00 10.25 -3.24
N GLY A 87 -14.37 9.37 -2.44
CA GLY A 87 -14.65 9.21 -1.01
C GLY A 87 -15.98 8.49 -0.72
N ILE A 88 -16.55 7.79 -1.70
CA ILE A 88 -17.79 7.03 -1.56
C ILE A 88 -17.46 5.59 -1.15
N SER A 89 -18.02 5.15 -0.02
CA SER A 89 -17.86 3.78 0.46
C SER A 89 -18.52 2.76 -0.46
N LEU A 90 -17.87 1.62 -0.61
CA LEU A 90 -18.40 0.45 -1.32
C LEU A 90 -19.18 -0.45 -0.37
N SER A 91 -20.18 -1.16 -0.90
CA SER A 91 -20.86 -2.26 -0.21
C SER A 91 -19.89 -3.43 0.06
N GLY A 92 -20.25 -4.34 0.99
CA GLY A 92 -19.41 -5.50 1.32
C GLY A 92 -19.15 -6.41 0.11
N GLU A 93 -20.13 -6.59 -0.77
CA GLU A 93 -19.99 -7.39 -2.00
C GLU A 93 -19.02 -6.72 -2.99
N GLU A 94 -19.14 -5.41 -3.21
CA GLU A 94 -18.23 -4.65 -4.07
C GLU A 94 -16.79 -4.63 -3.52
N GLN A 95 -16.62 -4.50 -2.20
CA GLN A 95 -15.31 -4.58 -1.54
C GLN A 95 -14.68 -5.96 -1.74
N PHE A 96 -15.45 -7.03 -1.47
CA PHE A 96 -14.97 -8.40 -1.63
C PHE A 96 -14.55 -8.67 -3.08
N LYS A 97 -15.38 -8.30 -4.05
CA LYS A 97 -15.09 -8.46 -5.47
C LYS A 97 -13.84 -7.69 -5.90
N LEU A 98 -13.68 -6.45 -5.43
CA LEU A 98 -12.50 -5.64 -5.71
C LEU A 98 -11.22 -6.30 -5.18
N VAL A 99 -11.25 -6.77 -3.93
CA VAL A 99 -10.12 -7.50 -3.30
C VAL A 99 -9.78 -8.75 -4.10
N THR A 100 -10.78 -9.57 -4.48
CA THR A 100 -10.56 -10.80 -5.25
C THR A 100 -9.93 -10.50 -6.61
N LYS A 101 -10.48 -9.55 -7.36
CA LYS A 101 -9.98 -9.23 -8.71
C LYS A 101 -8.57 -8.64 -8.70
N VAL A 102 -8.27 -7.77 -7.75
CA VAL A 102 -6.92 -7.23 -7.60
C VAL A 102 -5.93 -8.32 -7.20
N THR A 103 -6.30 -9.18 -6.24
CA THR A 103 -5.46 -10.31 -5.83
C THR A 103 -5.17 -11.26 -7.00
N GLU A 104 -6.21 -11.70 -7.73
CA GLU A 104 -6.07 -12.57 -8.91
C GLU A 104 -5.14 -11.98 -9.98
N LEU A 105 -5.16 -10.66 -10.16
CA LEU A 105 -4.32 -9.96 -11.13
C LEU A 105 -2.86 -9.88 -10.70
N LEU A 106 -2.63 -9.61 -9.41
CA LEU A 106 -1.28 -9.42 -8.87
C LEU A 106 -0.57 -10.76 -8.64
N GLU A 107 -1.29 -11.83 -8.28
CA GLU A 107 -0.75 -13.18 -8.08
C GLU A 107 -0.34 -13.88 -9.37
N LYS A 108 -0.96 -13.58 -10.52
CA LYS A 108 -0.76 -14.30 -11.80
C LYS A 108 0.67 -14.29 -12.38
N ARG A 109 1.65 -13.67 -11.71
CA ARG A 109 3.08 -13.72 -12.07
C ARG A 109 4.04 -13.71 -10.87
N GLY A 110 3.58 -14.14 -9.69
CA GLY A 110 4.47 -14.50 -8.58
C GLY A 110 5.19 -15.80 -8.84
#